data_AF-A0A5N1BHC5-F1
#
_entry.id   AF-A0A5N1BHC5-F1
#
_cell.length_a   1.000
_cell.length_b   1.000
_cell.length_c   1.000
_cell.angle_alpha   90.00
_cell.angle_beta   90.00
_cell.angle_gamma   90.00
#
_symmetry.space_group_name_H-M   'P 1'
#
loop_
_entity.id
_entity.type
_entity.pdbx_description
1 polymer ?
#
loop_
_entity_poly.entity_id
_entity_poly.type
_entity_poly.pdbx_seq_one_letter_code
_entity_poly.pdbx_strand_id
1 'polypeptide(L)'
;MSLRTEDQVRDYAKLVLGFDEAEENVDQGTGQITTFNQLGFKGYSDKPDGWYLPKNMNDVAIILETKSEERDISKQIFIDELMKNIDIISSKYKKTVGILYNGKEIAIYKNKELIRVANKLQHKQYYIDLFKENYIDKNKIFTLTKRINDLLHFKFGIKNLYHRMIFTASALVVERFGGNLEAIKDNGYEPFRNKIYDTLAKSLQDHRKQNLKIDILLEVYSEIKMNIVENQDDINTFIDCIIEIAESINSDNWNGEDVMGIFFNEFNRYKKKSESGQVFTPEHITSFMYDLLEITYNDRLLDATCGFRVIIVIEANSYVNIKSSRLLPKFKTQKINSWCAA
;
A
#
# COMPACT_ATOMS: atom_id res chain seq x y z
N MET A 1 18.47 3.78 40.52
CA MET A 1 18.48 4.44 39.19
C MET A 1 17.52 5.60 39.25
N SER A 2 17.93 6.78 38.79
CA SER A 2 17.01 7.92 38.61
C SER A 2 16.04 7.58 37.49
N LEU A 3 14.75 7.89 37.68
CA LEU A 3 13.71 7.68 36.68
C LEU A 3 13.92 8.64 35.50
N ARG A 4 13.67 8.15 34.28
CA ARG A 4 13.87 8.97 33.08
C ARG A 4 12.84 10.09 32.99
N THR A 5 13.30 11.29 32.65
CA THR A 5 12.44 12.43 32.32
C THR A 5 11.71 12.19 31.00
N GLU A 6 10.67 12.98 30.71
CA GLU A 6 9.93 12.89 29.45
C GLU A 6 10.84 13.10 28.23
N ASP A 7 11.75 14.08 28.29
CA ASP A 7 12.74 14.30 27.22
C ASP A 7 13.62 13.09 26.97
N GLN A 8 14.11 12.43 28.03
CA GLN A 8 14.93 11.22 27.91
C GLN A 8 14.13 10.03 27.36
N VAL A 9 12.85 9.91 27.71
CA VAL A 9 11.94 8.89 27.16
C VAL A 9 11.71 9.14 25.67
N ARG A 10 11.52 10.39 25.27
CA ARG A 10 11.29 10.80 23.89
C ARG A 10 12.51 10.63 23.01
N ASP A 11 13.70 11.03 23.47
CA ASP A 11 14.94 10.83 22.72
C ASP A 11 15.24 9.34 22.52
N TYR A 12 14.92 8.50 23.52
CA TYR A 12 15.00 7.06 23.37
C TYR A 12 13.98 6.53 22.36
N ALA A 13 12.72 7.00 22.43
CA ALA A 13 11.66 6.59 21.52
C ALA A 13 11.97 6.96 20.06
N LYS A 14 12.54 8.15 19.83
CA LYS A 14 13.00 8.63 18.52
C LYS A 14 13.87 7.59 17.81
N LEU A 15 14.91 7.12 18.50
CA LEU A 15 15.87 6.15 17.97
C LEU A 15 15.26 4.76 17.76
N VAL A 16 14.42 4.30 18.69
CA VAL A 16 13.79 2.96 18.59
C VAL A 16 12.77 2.92 17.46
N LEU A 17 11.95 3.96 17.33
CA LEU A 17 10.96 4.09 16.27
C LEU A 17 11.59 4.39 14.91
N GLY A 18 12.82 4.92 14.89
CA GLY A 18 13.52 5.34 13.67
C GLY A 18 12.95 6.62 13.09
N PHE A 19 12.40 7.52 13.92
CA PHE A 19 11.87 8.82 13.47
C PHE A 19 12.96 9.82 13.11
N ASP A 20 14.23 9.48 13.34
CA ASP A 20 15.42 10.23 12.97
C ASP A 20 16.01 9.82 11.62
N GLU A 21 15.52 8.74 11.02
CA GLU A 21 16.02 8.25 9.74
C GLU A 21 15.60 9.19 8.59
N ALA A 22 16.45 9.36 7.58
CA ALA A 22 16.06 10.06 6.36
C ALA A 22 15.29 9.11 5.43
N GLU A 23 14.06 9.47 5.10
CA GLU A 23 13.17 8.71 4.22
C GLU A 23 12.55 9.61 3.16
N GLU A 24 12.53 9.14 1.92
CA GLU A 24 11.94 9.88 0.81
C GLU A 24 10.41 9.86 0.93
N ASN A 25 9.77 11.00 0.64
CA ASN A 25 8.31 11.15 0.69
C ASN A 25 7.67 10.92 2.08
N VAL A 26 8.42 11.10 3.17
CA VAL A 26 7.91 11.01 4.55
C VAL A 26 8.37 12.23 5.34
N ASP A 27 7.46 12.84 6.11
CA ASP A 27 7.79 13.79 7.17
C ASP A 27 7.76 13.04 8.50
N GLN A 28 8.92 12.84 9.13
CA GLN A 28 9.02 12.16 10.42
C GLN A 28 9.96 12.91 11.36
N GLY A 29 9.69 12.80 12.66
CA GLY A 29 10.50 13.44 13.67
C GLY A 29 9.92 13.35 15.09
N THR A 30 10.65 13.94 16.02
CA THR A 30 10.23 14.14 17.41
C THR A 30 10.54 15.56 17.84
N GLY A 31 9.68 16.16 18.65
CA GLY A 31 9.89 17.53 19.11
C GLY A 31 8.74 18.08 19.93
N GLN A 32 8.95 19.24 20.55
CA GLN A 32 7.95 19.96 21.37
C GLN A 32 7.68 21.38 20.85
N ILE A 33 8.26 21.71 19.69
CA ILE A 33 8.15 23.03 19.06
C ILE A 33 7.30 22.95 17.80
N THR A 34 7.44 21.86 17.04
CA THR A 34 6.70 21.62 15.81
C THR A 34 5.22 21.45 16.10
N THR A 35 4.41 22.33 15.51
CA THR A 35 2.95 22.31 15.61
C THR A 35 2.35 21.48 14.48
N PHE A 36 1.15 20.95 14.67
CA PHE A 36 0.38 20.34 13.59
C PHE A 36 0.17 21.28 12.39
N ASN A 37 0.06 22.59 12.60
CA ASN A 37 0.02 23.58 11.53
C ASN A 37 1.29 23.55 10.65
N GLN A 38 2.48 23.40 11.26
CA GLN A 38 3.75 23.24 10.52
C GLN A 38 3.82 21.89 9.80
N LEU A 39 3.21 20.85 10.35
CA LEU A 39 3.04 19.52 9.72
C LEU A 39 1.92 19.51 8.64
N GLY A 40 1.39 20.68 8.29
CA GLY A 40 0.41 20.87 7.22
C GLY A 40 -1.06 20.70 7.64
N PHE A 41 -1.38 20.54 8.92
CA PHE A 41 -2.75 20.50 9.44
C PHE A 41 -3.17 21.91 9.88
N LYS A 42 -3.70 22.69 8.93
CA LYS A 42 -4.06 24.09 9.16
C LYS A 42 -5.10 24.23 10.27
N GLY A 43 -4.87 25.18 11.17
CA GLY A 43 -5.79 25.49 12.28
C GLY A 43 -5.48 24.80 13.61
N TYR A 44 -4.49 23.89 13.65
CA TYR A 44 -4.11 23.18 14.88
C TYR A 44 -2.77 23.67 15.43
N SER A 45 -2.80 24.24 16.63
CA SER A 45 -1.61 24.72 17.34
C SER A 45 -0.99 23.68 18.28
N ASP A 46 -1.67 22.54 18.44
CA ASP A 46 -1.22 21.39 19.19
C ASP A 46 0.12 20.86 18.67
N LYS A 47 0.90 20.25 19.57
CA LYS A 47 2.27 19.82 19.32
C LYS A 47 2.42 18.36 19.74
N PRO A 48 2.58 17.43 18.81
CA PRO A 48 2.84 16.04 19.15
C PRO A 48 4.30 15.85 19.57
N ASP A 49 4.57 14.88 20.44
CA ASP A 49 5.94 14.55 20.84
C ASP A 49 6.74 13.86 19.73
N GLY A 50 6.06 13.14 18.84
CA GLY A 50 6.64 12.59 17.62
C GLY A 50 5.61 12.23 16.56
N TRP A 51 6.08 12.16 15.31
CA TRP A 51 5.24 11.92 14.15
C TRP A 51 5.97 11.13 13.07
N TYR A 52 5.18 10.36 12.32
CA TYR A 52 5.53 9.74 11.04
C TYR A 52 4.37 9.97 10.09
N LEU A 53 4.58 10.82 9.09
CA LEU A 53 3.55 11.34 8.19
C LEU A 53 3.99 11.12 6.73
N PRO A 54 3.61 9.98 6.13
CA PRO A 54 3.86 9.74 4.71
C PRO A 54 3.16 10.76 3.82
N LYS A 55 3.77 11.14 2.70
CA LYS A 55 3.15 12.03 1.71
C LYS A 55 1.89 11.43 1.09
N ASN A 56 1.82 10.09 1.01
CA ASN A 56 0.63 9.38 0.55
C ASN A 56 -0.34 9.14 1.71
N MET A 57 -1.54 9.71 1.61
CA MET A 57 -2.54 9.70 2.68
C MET A 57 -3.20 8.32 2.90
N ASN A 58 -2.98 7.38 1.98
CA ASN A 58 -3.44 5.99 2.10
C ASN A 58 -2.48 5.11 2.93
N ASP A 59 -1.26 5.60 3.19
CA ASP A 59 -0.30 4.92 4.03
C ASP A 59 -0.59 5.17 5.53
N VAL A 60 0.08 4.40 6.39
CA VAL A 60 -0.12 4.47 7.84
C VAL A 60 0.60 5.69 8.41
N ALA A 61 -0.16 6.59 9.04
CA ALA A 61 0.40 7.67 9.84
C ALA A 61 0.56 7.23 11.30
N ILE A 62 1.66 7.63 11.94
CA ILE A 62 1.93 7.33 13.35
C ILE A 62 2.10 8.63 14.12
N ILE A 63 1.47 8.72 15.28
CA ILE A 63 1.68 9.81 16.23
C ILE A 63 2.15 9.24 17.56
N LEU A 64 3.14 9.90 18.15
CA LEU A 64 3.75 9.52 19.43
C LEU A 64 3.44 10.59 20.47
N GLU A 65 3.02 10.11 21.63
CA GLU A 65 2.86 10.88 22.86
C GLU A 65 3.72 10.23 23.95
N THR A 66 4.58 11.00 24.58
CA THR A 66 5.51 10.51 25.60
C THR A 66 5.23 11.13 26.96
N LYS A 67 5.51 10.37 28.03
CA LYS A 67 5.46 10.88 29.40
C LYS A 67 6.73 10.44 30.15
N SER A 68 7.06 11.12 31.25
CA SER A 68 8.15 10.66 32.13
C SER A 68 7.84 9.29 32.77
N GLU A 69 8.87 8.53 33.15
CA GLU A 69 8.72 7.18 33.75
C GLU A 69 7.96 7.11 35.09
N GLU A 70 7.75 8.25 35.74
CA GLU A 70 6.96 8.39 36.97
C GLU A 70 5.45 8.44 36.71
N ARG A 71 5.05 8.77 35.47
CA ARG A 71 3.65 8.96 35.11
C ARG A 71 3.04 7.65 34.65
N ASP A 72 1.91 7.31 35.27
CA ASP A 72 1.03 6.24 34.82
C ASP A 72 0.29 6.68 33.55
N ILE A 73 0.54 5.97 32.45
CA ILE A 73 -0.03 6.27 31.12
C ILE A 73 -1.47 5.79 30.98
N SER A 74 -1.99 5.00 31.92
CA SER A 74 -3.41 4.60 31.92
C SER A 74 -4.36 5.72 32.31
N LYS A 75 -3.83 6.87 32.75
CA LYS A 75 -4.64 8.04 33.10
C LYS A 75 -5.34 8.63 31.89
N GLN A 76 -6.66 8.85 32.04
CA GLN A 76 -7.52 9.34 30.97
C GLN A 76 -7.01 10.64 30.33
N ILE A 77 -6.40 11.56 31.10
CA ILE A 77 -5.85 12.81 30.56
C ILE A 77 -4.81 12.60 29.44
N PHE A 78 -3.97 11.57 29.55
CA PHE A 78 -2.95 11.27 28.54
C PHE A 78 -3.53 10.51 27.35
N ILE A 79 -4.56 9.70 27.59
CA ILE A 79 -5.32 9.04 26.53
C ILE A 79 -6.06 10.10 25.71
N ASP A 80 -6.74 11.05 26.36
CA ASP A 80 -7.47 12.13 25.70
C ASP A 80 -6.55 13.02 24.85
N GLU A 81 -5.35 13.33 25.37
CA GLU A 81 -4.31 14.06 24.63
C GLU A 81 -3.89 13.31 23.36
N LEU A 82 -3.59 12.01 23.47
CA LEU A 82 -3.28 11.18 22.32
C LEU A 82 -4.47 11.08 21.35
N MET A 83 -5.70 10.92 21.84
CA MET A 83 -6.91 10.82 21.01
C MET A 83 -7.15 12.10 20.22
N LYS A 84 -6.94 13.26 20.83
CA LYS A 84 -6.98 14.56 20.14
C LYS A 84 -5.95 14.62 19.02
N ASN A 85 -4.72 14.15 19.27
CA ASN A 85 -3.69 14.09 18.25
C ASN A 85 -4.04 13.13 17.11
N ILE A 86 -4.65 11.97 17.42
CA ILE A 86 -5.20 11.03 16.43
C ILE A 86 -6.32 11.68 15.62
N ASP A 87 -7.24 12.43 16.25
CA ASP A 87 -8.30 13.17 15.56
C ASP A 87 -7.74 14.13 14.50
N ILE A 88 -6.70 14.88 14.87
CA ILE A 88 -6.06 15.83 13.95
C ILE A 88 -5.50 15.10 12.73
N ILE A 89 -4.71 14.02 12.92
CA ILE A 89 -4.13 13.29 11.80
C ILE A 89 -5.19 12.54 10.97
N SER A 90 -6.28 12.09 11.60
CA SER A 90 -7.39 11.41 10.93
C SER A 90 -8.13 12.28 9.91
N SER A 91 -7.97 13.61 9.98
CA SER A 91 -8.49 14.54 8.96
C SER A 91 -7.89 14.32 7.56
N LYS A 92 -6.72 13.69 7.49
CA LYS A 92 -6.03 13.36 6.23
C LYS A 92 -5.80 11.87 6.02
N TYR A 93 -5.45 11.14 7.06
CA TYR A 93 -5.05 9.73 6.97
C TYR A 93 -6.17 8.81 7.40
N LYS A 94 -6.52 7.83 6.54
CA LYS A 94 -7.52 6.78 6.88
C LYS A 94 -6.94 5.73 7.85
N LYS A 95 -5.62 5.55 7.87
CA LYS A 95 -4.91 4.56 8.71
C LYS A 95 -4.02 5.28 9.71
N THR A 96 -4.37 5.18 10.99
CA THR A 96 -3.67 5.91 12.07
C THR A 96 -3.22 4.98 13.19
N VAL A 97 -2.02 5.22 13.71
CA VAL A 97 -1.49 4.60 14.93
C VAL A 97 -1.15 5.68 15.93
N GLY A 98 -1.73 5.60 17.12
CA GLY A 98 -1.29 6.37 18.29
C GLY A 98 -0.42 5.51 19.20
N ILE A 99 0.73 6.04 19.61
CA ILE A 99 1.65 5.42 20.56
C ILE A 99 1.71 6.28 21.81
N LEU A 100 1.31 5.74 22.96
CA LEU A 100 1.54 6.36 24.27
C LEU A 100 2.63 5.60 25.00
N TYR A 101 3.71 6.27 25.39
CA TYR A 101 4.90 5.62 25.94
C TYR A 101 5.55 6.42 27.09
N ASN A 102 5.81 5.77 28.22
CA ASN A 102 6.50 6.42 29.36
C ASN A 102 7.91 5.89 29.64
N GLY A 103 8.50 5.09 28.73
CA GLY A 103 9.78 4.44 28.98
C GLY A 103 9.66 2.99 29.45
N LYS A 104 8.57 2.62 30.14
CA LYS A 104 8.34 1.29 30.71
C LYS A 104 7.14 0.58 30.08
N GLU A 105 6.04 1.30 29.99
CA GLU A 105 4.75 0.82 29.49
C GLU A 105 4.46 1.47 28.15
N ILE A 106 3.68 0.76 27.34
CA ILE A 106 3.27 1.19 26.02
C ILE A 106 1.80 0.88 25.82
N ALA A 107 1.04 1.85 25.30
CA ALA A 107 -0.33 1.65 24.85
C ALA A 107 -0.43 2.07 23.38
N ILE A 108 -0.96 1.17 22.54
CA ILE A 108 -1.07 1.37 21.10
C ILE A 108 -2.53 1.42 20.69
N TYR A 109 -2.89 2.48 19.97
CA TYR A 109 -4.22 2.70 19.45
C TYR A 109 -4.20 2.63 17.93
N LYS A 110 -4.86 1.62 17.35
CA LYS A 110 -5.04 1.49 15.91
C LYS A 110 -6.40 2.06 15.55
N ASN A 111 -6.46 3.14 14.77
CA ASN A 111 -7.71 3.85 14.46
C ASN A 111 -8.56 4.14 15.71
N LYS A 112 -7.93 4.65 16.78
CA LYS A 112 -8.52 4.91 18.12
C LYS A 112 -8.90 3.68 18.95
N GLU A 113 -8.77 2.46 18.42
CA GLU A 113 -9.02 1.24 19.20
C GLU A 113 -7.73 0.75 19.87
N LEU A 114 -7.79 0.53 21.18
CA LEU A 114 -6.67 -0.03 21.94
C LEU A 114 -6.43 -1.48 21.51
N ILE A 115 -5.21 -1.79 21.07
CA ILE A 115 -4.82 -3.14 20.65
C ILE A 115 -3.77 -3.73 21.59
N ARG A 116 -3.82 -5.05 21.76
CA ARG A 116 -2.81 -5.79 22.54
C ARG A 116 -1.64 -6.15 21.64
N VAL A 117 -0.48 -5.57 21.90
CA VAL A 117 0.76 -5.75 21.13
C VAL A 117 1.94 -6.02 22.06
N ALA A 118 3.14 -6.12 21.50
CA ALA A 118 4.36 -6.31 22.28
C ALA A 118 4.52 -5.23 23.37
N ASN A 119 4.87 -5.66 24.59
CA ASN A 119 5.09 -4.77 25.74
C ASN A 119 6.35 -3.90 25.64
N LYS A 120 7.01 -3.87 24.47
CA LYS A 120 8.23 -3.10 24.21
C LYS A 120 8.04 -2.30 22.93
N LEU A 121 8.47 -1.05 22.97
CA LEU A 121 8.54 -0.17 21.80
C LEU A 121 9.34 -0.85 20.68
N GLN A 122 8.78 -0.87 19.47
CA GLN A 122 9.39 -1.45 18.27
C GLN A 122 9.72 -0.36 17.26
N HIS A 123 10.45 -0.72 16.21
CA HIS A 123 10.64 0.16 15.05
C HIS A 123 9.30 0.46 14.36
N LYS A 124 9.16 1.64 13.75
CA LYS A 124 7.91 2.10 13.09
C LYS A 124 7.31 1.08 12.13
N GLN A 125 8.14 0.30 11.44
CA GLN A 125 7.70 -0.76 10.52
C GLN A 125 6.75 -1.76 11.19
N TYR A 126 6.99 -2.14 12.45
CA TYR A 126 6.10 -3.04 13.19
C TYR A 126 4.67 -2.50 13.27
N TYR A 127 4.52 -1.19 13.49
CA TYR A 127 3.22 -0.54 13.62
C TYR A 127 2.55 -0.32 12.26
N ILE A 128 3.34 -0.05 11.21
CA ILE A 128 2.86 -0.02 9.82
C ILE A 128 2.31 -1.39 9.45
N ASP A 129 3.00 -2.46 9.83
CA ASP A 129 2.61 -3.84 9.51
C ASP A 129 1.31 -4.28 10.19
N LEU A 130 0.85 -3.58 11.24
CA LEU A 130 -0.46 -3.86 11.86
C LEU A 130 -1.65 -3.62 10.92
N PHE A 131 -1.46 -2.83 9.85
CA PHE A 131 -2.48 -2.55 8.84
C PHE A 131 -2.42 -3.49 7.63
N LYS A 132 -1.45 -4.40 7.60
CA LYS A 132 -1.37 -5.39 6.54
C LYS A 132 -2.39 -6.49 6.80
N GLU A 133 -3.16 -6.83 5.79
CA GLU A 133 -4.05 -7.99 5.85
C GLU A 133 -3.23 -9.26 5.65
N ASN A 134 -3.37 -10.21 6.57
CA ASN A 134 -2.66 -11.50 6.53
C ASN A 134 -3.33 -12.52 5.58
N TYR A 135 -4.35 -12.11 4.81
CA TYR A 135 -5.13 -13.00 3.95
C TYR A 135 -5.59 -12.27 2.68
N ILE A 136 -5.30 -12.86 1.52
CA ILE A 136 -5.83 -12.43 0.23
C ILE A 136 -7.11 -13.22 -0.06
N ASP A 137 -8.25 -12.54 -0.15
CA ASP A 137 -9.48 -13.16 -0.67
C ASP A 137 -9.44 -13.22 -2.20
N LYS A 138 -8.90 -14.32 -2.75
CA LYS A 138 -8.84 -14.56 -4.20
C LYS A 138 -10.21 -14.47 -4.86
N ASN A 139 -11.25 -15.04 -4.24
CA ASN A 139 -12.59 -15.10 -4.83
C ASN A 139 -13.18 -13.70 -4.95
N LYS A 140 -12.96 -12.86 -3.94
CA LYS A 140 -13.30 -11.45 -3.98
C LYS A 140 -12.57 -10.75 -5.13
N ILE A 141 -11.25 -10.91 -5.25
CA ILE A 141 -10.46 -10.29 -6.34
C ILE A 141 -10.93 -10.76 -7.72
N PHE A 142 -11.18 -12.05 -7.92
CA PHE A 142 -11.71 -12.59 -9.18
C PHE A 142 -13.07 -11.97 -9.51
N THR A 143 -13.97 -11.89 -8.52
CA THR A 143 -15.32 -11.34 -8.70
C THR A 143 -15.26 -9.85 -9.06
N LEU A 144 -14.44 -9.07 -8.36
CA LEU A 144 -14.24 -7.65 -8.64
C LEU A 144 -13.61 -7.43 -10.01
N THR A 145 -12.59 -8.21 -10.37
CA THR A 145 -11.91 -8.12 -11.66
C THR A 145 -12.86 -8.40 -12.81
N LYS A 146 -13.68 -9.45 -12.69
CA LYS A 146 -14.74 -9.76 -13.66
C LYS A 146 -15.75 -8.61 -13.76
N ARG A 147 -16.24 -8.10 -12.63
CA ARG A 147 -17.20 -6.98 -12.58
C ARG A 147 -16.64 -5.75 -13.28
N ILE A 148 -15.37 -5.40 -13.04
CA ILE A 148 -14.69 -4.30 -13.72
C ILE A 148 -14.62 -4.53 -15.23
N ASN A 149 -14.20 -5.72 -15.66
CA ASN A 149 -14.13 -6.06 -17.08
C ASN A 149 -15.50 -5.94 -17.78
N ASP A 150 -16.57 -6.40 -17.12
CA ASP A 150 -17.93 -6.35 -17.63
C ASP A 150 -18.47 -4.92 -17.70
N LEU A 151 -18.23 -4.09 -16.68
CA LEU A 151 -18.55 -2.65 -16.71
C LEU A 151 -17.86 -1.97 -17.90
N LEU A 152 -16.55 -2.15 -18.05
CA LEU A 152 -15.81 -1.52 -19.13
C LEU A 152 -16.27 -2.00 -20.53
N HIS A 153 -16.63 -3.27 -20.66
CA HIS A 153 -17.04 -3.84 -21.94
C HIS A 153 -18.46 -3.44 -22.34
N PHE A 154 -19.41 -3.60 -21.42
CA PHE A 154 -20.83 -3.54 -21.71
C PHE A 154 -21.44 -2.20 -21.35
N LYS A 155 -20.96 -1.54 -20.29
CA LYS A 155 -21.50 -0.25 -19.84
C LYS A 155 -20.73 0.92 -20.43
N PHE A 156 -19.40 0.83 -20.51
CA PHE A 156 -18.56 1.89 -21.06
C PHE A 156 -18.35 1.74 -22.57
N GLY A 157 -18.57 0.53 -23.10
CA GLY A 157 -18.42 0.25 -24.53
C GLY A 157 -16.98 0.14 -25.01
N ILE A 158 -16.01 -0.07 -24.12
CA ILE A 158 -14.59 -0.21 -24.45
C ILE A 158 -14.35 -1.64 -24.95
N LYS A 159 -14.41 -1.84 -26.27
CA LYS A 159 -14.31 -3.18 -26.88
C LYS A 159 -12.89 -3.76 -26.88
N ASN A 160 -11.88 -2.91 -26.99
CA ASN A 160 -10.48 -3.35 -26.97
C ASN A 160 -10.09 -3.83 -25.55
N LEU A 161 -9.68 -5.10 -25.42
CA LEU A 161 -9.25 -5.68 -24.15
C LEU A 161 -8.05 -4.94 -23.55
N TYR A 162 -7.06 -4.58 -24.37
CA TYR A 162 -5.88 -3.85 -23.90
C TYR A 162 -6.25 -2.48 -23.35
N HIS A 163 -7.20 -1.79 -23.96
CA HIS A 163 -7.69 -0.51 -23.44
C HIS A 163 -8.36 -0.72 -22.07
N ARG A 164 -9.16 -1.77 -21.90
CA ARG A 164 -9.77 -2.09 -20.60
C ARG A 164 -8.72 -2.40 -19.53
N MET A 165 -7.68 -3.14 -19.87
CA MET A 165 -6.56 -3.44 -18.97
C MET A 165 -5.79 -2.18 -18.58
N ILE A 166 -5.42 -1.35 -19.55
CA ILE A 166 -4.71 -0.08 -19.33
C ILE A 166 -5.56 0.85 -18.47
N PHE A 167 -6.84 1.00 -18.79
CA PHE A 167 -7.75 1.86 -18.05
C PHE A 167 -7.86 1.46 -16.58
N THR A 168 -8.00 0.16 -16.33
CA THR A 168 -8.11 -0.36 -14.96
C THR A 168 -6.79 -0.24 -14.20
N ALA A 169 -5.67 -0.61 -14.82
CA ALA A 169 -4.35 -0.49 -14.21
C ALA A 169 -4.02 0.96 -13.84
N SER A 170 -4.32 1.89 -14.75
CA SER A 170 -4.20 3.33 -14.52
C SER A 170 -5.03 3.79 -13.32
N ALA A 171 -6.29 3.38 -13.22
CA ALA A 171 -7.16 3.72 -12.09
C ALA A 171 -6.63 3.15 -10.76
N LEU A 172 -6.19 1.89 -10.75
CA LEU A 172 -5.60 1.24 -9.56
C LEU A 172 -4.33 1.94 -9.09
N VAL A 173 -3.44 2.30 -10.00
CA VAL A 173 -2.22 3.07 -9.69
C VAL A 173 -2.59 4.40 -9.06
N VAL A 174 -3.52 5.14 -9.66
CA VAL A 174 -3.96 6.44 -9.13
C VAL A 174 -4.54 6.31 -7.73
N GLU A 175 -5.40 5.32 -7.49
CA GLU A 175 -5.96 5.11 -6.15
C GLU A 175 -4.88 4.74 -5.14
N ARG A 176 -3.95 3.86 -5.50
CA ARG A 176 -2.83 3.46 -4.63
C ARG A 176 -1.94 4.64 -4.23
N PHE A 177 -1.68 5.57 -5.15
CA PHE A 177 -0.84 6.75 -4.90
C PHE A 177 -1.64 7.97 -4.38
N GLY A 178 -2.81 7.76 -3.78
CA GLY A 178 -3.55 8.80 -3.08
C GLY A 178 -4.37 9.71 -4.00
N GLY A 179 -4.78 9.21 -5.16
CA GLY A 179 -5.61 9.93 -6.13
C GLY A 179 -7.00 10.28 -5.60
N ASN A 180 -7.51 9.54 -4.60
CA ASN A 180 -8.82 9.70 -3.98
C ASN A 180 -9.93 9.74 -5.04
N LEU A 181 -10.11 8.61 -5.73
CA LEU A 181 -11.15 8.46 -6.76
C LEU A 181 -12.56 8.57 -6.17
N GLU A 182 -12.72 8.36 -4.87
CA GLU A 182 -14.00 8.54 -4.17
C GLU A 182 -14.51 9.99 -4.28
N ALA A 183 -13.63 10.99 -4.22
CA ALA A 183 -14.00 12.40 -4.26
C ALA A 183 -14.52 12.89 -5.63
N ILE A 184 -14.40 12.06 -6.66
CA ILE A 184 -14.85 12.38 -8.03
C ILE A 184 -16.03 11.52 -8.49
N LYS A 185 -16.66 10.78 -7.58
CA LYS A 185 -17.98 10.22 -7.81
C LYS A 185 -18.96 11.34 -8.17
N ASP A 186 -19.97 11.01 -8.96
CA ASP A 186 -21.03 11.92 -9.44
C ASP A 186 -20.59 13.08 -10.35
N ASN A 187 -19.32 13.13 -10.76
CA ASN A 187 -18.79 14.19 -11.61
C ASN A 187 -18.77 13.85 -13.11
N GLY A 188 -19.25 12.68 -13.53
CA GLY A 188 -19.23 12.23 -14.92
C GLY A 188 -17.91 11.61 -15.39
N TYR A 189 -17.89 11.11 -16.63
CA TYR A 189 -16.75 10.34 -17.15
C TYR A 189 -15.50 11.18 -17.41
N GLU A 190 -15.65 12.37 -18.01
CA GLU A 190 -14.50 13.21 -18.37
C GLU A 190 -13.71 13.69 -17.15
N PRO A 191 -14.34 14.22 -16.08
CA PRO A 191 -13.61 14.56 -14.85
C PRO A 191 -12.91 13.35 -14.22
N PHE A 192 -13.53 12.17 -14.31
CA PHE A 192 -12.92 10.92 -13.85
C PHE A 192 -11.67 10.52 -14.65
N ARG A 193 -11.77 10.53 -15.99
CA ARG A 193 -10.67 10.26 -16.89
C ARG A 193 -9.52 11.25 -16.71
N ASN A 194 -9.83 12.55 -16.61
CA ASN A 194 -8.83 13.60 -16.47
C ASN A 194 -8.12 13.52 -15.12
N LYS A 195 -8.83 13.22 -14.02
CA LYS A 195 -8.22 12.99 -12.72
C LYS A 195 -7.18 11.86 -12.76
N ILE A 196 -7.50 10.76 -13.44
CA ILE A 196 -6.56 9.63 -13.59
C ILE A 196 -5.36 10.07 -14.41
N TYR A 197 -5.58 10.70 -15.56
CA TYR A 197 -4.51 11.17 -16.44
C TYR A 197 -3.56 12.14 -15.72
N ASP A 198 -4.09 13.16 -15.07
CA ASP A 198 -3.30 14.19 -14.39
C ASP A 198 -2.50 13.61 -13.23
N THR A 199 -3.10 12.67 -12.49
CA THR A 199 -2.43 12.02 -11.36
C THR A 199 -1.31 11.11 -11.85
N LEU A 200 -1.51 10.35 -12.94
CA LEU A 200 -0.46 9.55 -13.58
C LEU A 200 0.66 10.39 -14.15
N ALA A 201 0.33 11.46 -14.88
CA ALA A 201 1.31 12.35 -15.48
C ALA A 201 2.20 13.01 -14.41
N LYS A 202 1.60 13.38 -13.27
CA LYS A 202 2.31 13.94 -12.12
C LYS A 202 3.15 12.90 -11.38
N SER A 203 2.60 11.72 -11.08
CA SER A 203 3.32 10.68 -10.34
C SER A 203 4.49 10.10 -11.14
N LEU A 204 4.39 10.10 -12.47
CA LEU A 204 5.42 9.58 -13.37
C LEU A 204 6.37 10.67 -13.90
N GLN A 205 6.23 11.93 -13.48
CA GLN A 205 7.01 13.05 -13.99
C GLN A 205 8.53 12.87 -13.76
N ASP A 206 8.93 12.34 -12.61
CA ASP A 206 10.34 12.09 -12.29
C ASP A 206 10.89 10.88 -13.07
N HIS A 207 10.04 9.87 -13.30
CA HIS A 207 10.38 8.67 -14.08
C HIS A 207 10.39 8.90 -15.59
N ARG A 208 9.67 9.92 -16.10
CA ARG A 208 9.67 10.32 -17.52
C ARG A 208 11.07 10.62 -18.05
N LYS A 209 11.96 11.16 -17.21
CA LYS A 209 13.36 11.47 -17.59
C LYS A 209 14.17 10.22 -17.94
N GLN A 210 13.72 9.03 -17.52
CA GLN A 210 14.43 7.76 -17.68
C GLN A 210 13.72 6.77 -18.62
N ASN A 211 12.42 6.93 -18.88
CA ASN A 211 11.64 5.90 -19.59
C ASN A 211 10.60 6.47 -20.57
N LEU A 212 10.89 6.38 -21.87
CA LEU A 212 10.01 6.80 -22.97
C LEU A 212 8.69 6.02 -23.04
N LYS A 213 8.62 4.81 -22.44
CA LYS A 213 7.39 3.99 -22.44
C LYS A 213 6.25 4.65 -21.65
N ILE A 214 6.56 5.57 -20.73
CA ILE A 214 5.56 6.30 -19.94
C ILE A 214 4.71 7.23 -20.82
N ASP A 215 5.33 7.85 -21.83
CA ASP A 215 4.61 8.74 -22.75
C ASP A 215 3.64 7.96 -23.62
N ILE A 216 4.06 6.77 -24.08
CA ILE A 216 3.19 5.85 -24.82
C ILE A 216 1.99 5.43 -23.97
N LEU A 217 2.19 5.15 -22.68
CA LEU A 217 1.08 4.80 -21.78
C LEU A 217 0.06 5.93 -21.66
N LEU A 218 0.53 7.16 -21.46
CA LEU A 218 -0.33 8.34 -21.35
C LEU A 218 -1.06 8.64 -22.67
N GLU A 219 -0.38 8.47 -23.80
CA GLU A 219 -0.95 8.60 -25.14
C GLU A 219 -2.08 7.57 -25.34
N VAL A 220 -1.79 6.27 -25.15
CA VAL A 220 -2.78 5.20 -25.30
C VAL A 220 -3.95 5.40 -24.33
N TYR A 221 -3.69 5.78 -23.07
CA TYR A 221 -4.76 6.08 -22.11
C TYR A 221 -5.65 7.24 -22.59
N SER A 222 -5.06 8.28 -23.17
CA SER A 222 -5.79 9.45 -23.66
C SER A 222 -6.76 9.13 -24.81
N GLU A 223 -6.47 8.09 -25.60
CA GLU A 223 -7.30 7.61 -26.71
C GLU A 223 -8.51 6.77 -26.24
N ILE A 224 -8.51 6.31 -24.98
CA ILE A 224 -9.62 5.50 -24.44
C ILE A 224 -10.83 6.41 -24.24
N LYS A 225 -11.93 6.07 -24.92
CA LYS A 225 -13.21 6.77 -24.85
C LYS A 225 -14.34 5.80 -24.54
N MET A 226 -15.37 6.30 -23.85
CA MET A 226 -16.65 5.61 -23.77
C MET A 226 -17.34 5.65 -25.13
N ASN A 227 -17.96 4.53 -25.50
CA ASN A 227 -18.67 4.38 -26.78
C ASN A 227 -20.18 4.19 -26.59
N ILE A 228 -20.68 4.41 -25.38
CA ILE A 228 -22.09 4.27 -24.97
C ILE A 228 -22.48 5.54 -24.20
N VAL A 229 -23.79 5.79 -24.11
CA VAL A 229 -24.35 6.88 -23.29
C VAL A 229 -23.85 6.76 -21.84
N GLU A 230 -23.36 7.87 -21.32
CA GLU A 230 -22.86 7.97 -19.95
C GLU A 230 -23.94 7.59 -18.94
N ASN A 231 -23.57 6.76 -17.96
CA ASN A 231 -24.39 6.41 -16.82
C ASN A 231 -23.55 6.58 -15.55
N GLN A 232 -23.97 7.49 -14.67
CA GLN A 232 -23.22 7.83 -13.48
C GLN A 232 -23.15 6.68 -12.46
N ASP A 233 -24.21 5.88 -12.34
CA ASP A 233 -24.24 4.74 -11.42
C ASP A 233 -23.21 3.68 -11.83
N ASP A 234 -23.05 3.45 -13.14
CA ASP A 234 -22.05 2.52 -13.68
C ASP A 234 -20.62 3.05 -13.43
N ILE A 235 -20.39 4.36 -13.50
CA ILE A 235 -19.10 4.99 -13.18
C ILE A 235 -18.79 4.90 -11.69
N ASN A 236 -19.75 5.23 -10.82
CA ASN A 236 -19.59 5.11 -9.37
C ASN A 236 -19.31 3.67 -8.97
N THR A 237 -20.04 2.71 -9.56
CA THR A 237 -19.81 1.29 -9.35
C THR A 237 -18.41 0.85 -9.78
N PHE A 238 -17.90 1.38 -10.90
CA PHE A 238 -16.52 1.13 -11.32
C PHE A 238 -15.53 1.66 -10.27
N ILE A 239 -15.71 2.90 -9.81
CA ILE A 239 -14.86 3.52 -8.78
C ILE A 239 -14.84 2.67 -7.50
N ASP A 240 -16.01 2.22 -7.04
CA ASP A 240 -16.12 1.35 -5.87
C ASP A 240 -15.31 0.06 -6.03
N CYS A 241 -15.42 -0.59 -7.19
CA CYS A 241 -14.66 -1.81 -7.46
C CYS A 241 -13.14 -1.53 -7.47
N ILE A 242 -12.69 -0.38 -7.97
CA ILE A 242 -11.27 0.00 -7.96
C ILE A 242 -10.76 0.22 -6.54
N ILE A 243 -11.51 0.95 -5.72
CA ILE A 243 -11.14 1.21 -4.32
C ILE A 243 -11.04 -0.12 -3.56
N GLU A 244 -12.02 -0.99 -3.71
CA GLU A 244 -12.08 -2.28 -3.03
C GLU A 244 -10.93 -3.23 -3.44
N ILE A 245 -10.55 -3.25 -4.73
CA ILE A 245 -9.35 -3.98 -5.17
C ILE A 245 -8.09 -3.33 -4.61
N ALA A 246 -7.98 -1.99 -4.64
CA ALA A 246 -6.79 -1.27 -4.18
C ALA A 246 -6.50 -1.49 -2.68
N GLU A 247 -7.54 -1.61 -1.86
CA GLU A 247 -7.42 -2.00 -0.45
C GLU A 247 -6.82 -3.41 -0.32
N SER A 248 -7.27 -4.33 -1.18
CA SER A 248 -6.80 -5.73 -1.19
C SER A 248 -5.35 -5.88 -1.65
N ILE A 249 -4.78 -4.92 -2.41
CA ILE A 249 -3.38 -4.93 -2.88
C ILE A 249 -2.37 -4.79 -1.73
N ASN A 250 -2.75 -4.21 -0.58
CA ASN A 250 -1.85 -4.00 0.56
C ASN A 250 -1.77 -5.20 1.53
N SER A 251 -2.16 -6.39 1.08
CA SER A 251 -2.10 -7.63 1.84
C SER A 251 -0.72 -8.29 1.68
N ASP A 252 -0.09 -8.64 2.81
CA ASP A 252 1.16 -9.42 2.81
C ASP A 252 0.77 -10.91 2.88
N ASN A 253 0.22 -11.47 1.80
CA ASN A 253 0.11 -12.93 1.68
C ASN A 253 1.13 -13.43 0.65
N TRP A 254 2.29 -13.85 1.17
CA TRP A 254 3.46 -14.19 0.37
C TRP A 254 3.47 -15.64 -0.15
N ASN A 255 2.31 -16.29 -0.22
CA ASN A 255 2.14 -17.65 -0.75
C ASN A 255 2.27 -17.77 -2.28
N GLY A 256 2.97 -16.85 -2.94
CA GLY A 256 3.01 -16.81 -4.40
C GLY A 256 1.90 -15.97 -5.05
N GLU A 257 1.04 -15.35 -4.25
CA GLU A 257 -0.18 -14.70 -4.69
C GLU A 257 0.01 -13.19 -4.79
N ASP A 258 0.25 -12.69 -6.00
CA ASP A 258 0.24 -11.26 -6.29
C ASP A 258 -1.17 -10.86 -6.75
N VAL A 259 -1.80 -9.91 -6.05
CA VAL A 259 -3.10 -9.34 -6.46
C VAL A 259 -3.05 -8.84 -7.91
N MET A 260 -1.92 -8.26 -8.32
CA MET A 260 -1.73 -7.83 -9.72
C MET A 260 -1.60 -9.02 -10.67
N GLY A 261 -0.99 -10.12 -10.23
CA GLY A 261 -0.92 -11.38 -10.97
C GLY A 261 -2.29 -12.02 -11.16
N ILE A 262 -3.11 -12.09 -10.11
CA ILE A 262 -4.50 -12.58 -10.16
C ILE A 262 -5.32 -11.72 -11.13
N PHE A 263 -5.25 -10.39 -10.97
CA PHE A 263 -5.93 -9.43 -11.80
C PHE A 263 -5.54 -9.57 -13.29
N PHE A 264 -4.24 -9.65 -13.58
CA PHE A 264 -3.72 -9.81 -14.93
C PHE A 264 -4.14 -11.15 -15.57
N ASN A 265 -4.04 -12.25 -14.81
CA ASN A 265 -4.44 -13.57 -15.27
C ASN A 265 -5.93 -13.60 -15.63
N GLU A 266 -6.78 -13.03 -14.77
CA GLU A 266 -8.22 -12.98 -15.02
C GLU A 266 -8.54 -12.12 -16.25
N PHE A 267 -7.90 -10.96 -16.45
CA PHE A 267 -8.08 -10.15 -17.67
C PHE A 267 -7.66 -10.89 -18.94
N ASN A 268 -6.58 -11.67 -18.89
CA ASN A 268 -6.13 -12.46 -20.04
C ASN A 268 -7.09 -13.58 -20.45
N ARG A 269 -7.95 -14.07 -19.54
CA ARG A 269 -8.98 -15.06 -19.89
C ARG A 269 -9.98 -14.53 -20.91
N TYR A 270 -10.15 -13.20 -20.98
CA TYR A 270 -11.03 -12.55 -21.95
C TYR A 270 -10.35 -12.28 -23.31
N LYS A 271 -9.06 -12.59 -23.46
CA LYS A 271 -8.35 -12.46 -24.74
C LYS A 271 -8.88 -13.54 -25.68
N LYS A 272 -9.35 -13.11 -26.86
CA LYS A 272 -9.66 -14.06 -27.95
C LYS A 272 -8.38 -14.81 -28.33
N LYS A 273 -8.50 -16.08 -28.75
CA LYS A 273 -7.36 -16.90 -29.19
C LYS A 273 -6.47 -16.05 -30.13
N SER A 274 -5.23 -15.78 -29.71
CA SER A 274 -4.26 -15.13 -30.57
C SER A 274 -3.66 -16.15 -31.53
N GLU A 275 -3.41 -15.75 -32.78
CA GLU A 275 -2.60 -16.52 -33.73
C GLU A 275 -1.14 -16.65 -33.24
N SER A 276 -0.71 -15.75 -32.36
CA SER A 276 0.56 -15.82 -31.63
C SER A 276 0.39 -16.66 -30.36
N GLY A 277 0.87 -17.90 -30.38
CA GLY A 277 0.68 -18.93 -29.35
C GLY A 277 1.44 -18.67 -28.03
N GLN A 278 0.98 -17.73 -27.21
CA GLN A 278 1.42 -17.60 -25.83
C GLN A 278 0.72 -18.65 -24.97
N VAL A 279 1.50 -19.51 -24.31
CA VAL A 279 1.00 -20.56 -23.41
C VAL A 279 1.12 -20.07 -21.96
N PHE A 280 0.02 -20.14 -21.21
CA PHE A 280 0.01 -19.86 -19.77
C PHE A 280 0.04 -21.18 -19.01
N THR A 281 1.09 -21.40 -18.23
CA THR A 281 1.20 -22.58 -17.37
C THR A 281 0.23 -22.43 -16.18
N PRO A 282 -0.69 -23.38 -15.94
CA PRO A 282 -1.58 -23.33 -14.79
C PRO A 282 -0.80 -23.36 -13.47
N GLU A 283 -1.25 -22.57 -12.49
CA GLU A 283 -0.58 -22.40 -11.18
C GLU A 283 -0.26 -23.73 -10.50
N HIS A 284 -1.24 -24.64 -10.43
CA HIS A 284 -1.07 -25.96 -9.82
C HIS A 284 0.00 -26.84 -10.49
N ILE A 285 0.25 -26.65 -11.79
CA ILE A 285 1.33 -27.37 -12.50
C ILE A 285 2.68 -26.81 -12.10
N THR A 286 2.81 -25.48 -12.06
CA THR A 286 4.06 -24.84 -11.60
C THR A 286 4.36 -25.12 -10.13
N SER A 287 3.36 -25.13 -9.24
CA SER A 287 3.54 -25.53 -7.84
C SER A 287 4.00 -26.98 -7.72
N PHE A 288 3.36 -27.90 -8.47
CA PHE A 288 3.78 -29.29 -8.50
C PHE A 288 5.23 -29.47 -9.01
N MET A 289 5.62 -28.73 -10.05
CA MET A 289 7.00 -28.74 -10.55
C MET A 289 8.00 -28.22 -9.51
N TYR A 290 7.66 -27.15 -8.79
CA TYR A 290 8.47 -26.60 -7.73
C TYR A 290 8.65 -27.61 -6.58
N ASP A 291 7.56 -28.21 -6.13
CA ASP A 291 7.56 -29.21 -5.05
C ASP A 291 8.38 -30.45 -5.43
N LEU A 292 8.27 -30.89 -6.69
CA LEU A 292 9.02 -32.05 -7.21
C LEU A 292 10.53 -31.80 -7.31
N LEU A 293 10.93 -30.57 -7.66
CA LEU A 293 12.33 -30.22 -7.86
C LEU A 293 13.07 -29.90 -6.56
N GLU A 294 12.35 -29.76 -5.44
CA GLU A 294 12.89 -29.47 -4.09
C GLU A 294 13.91 -28.31 -4.09
N ILE A 295 13.68 -27.31 -4.93
CA ILE A 295 14.60 -26.19 -5.16
C ILE A 295 14.82 -25.43 -3.86
N THR A 296 16.08 -25.12 -3.56
CA THR A 296 16.49 -24.30 -2.42
C THR A 296 17.13 -22.99 -2.89
N TYR A 297 17.28 -22.03 -1.98
CA TYR A 297 17.89 -20.73 -2.26
C TYR A 297 19.35 -20.76 -2.74
N ASN A 298 20.02 -21.90 -2.60
CA ASN A 298 21.40 -22.08 -3.05
C ASN A 298 21.47 -22.54 -4.51
N ASP A 299 20.33 -22.94 -5.08
CA ASP A 299 20.26 -23.50 -6.42
C ASP A 299 20.15 -22.41 -7.47
N ARG A 300 20.67 -22.69 -8.67
CA ARG A 300 20.59 -21.78 -9.81
C ARG A 300 19.54 -22.30 -10.77
N LEU A 301 18.43 -21.60 -10.88
CA LEU A 301 17.33 -21.97 -11.75
C LEU A 301 17.43 -21.28 -13.11
N LEU A 302 17.25 -22.06 -14.18
CA LEU A 302 17.14 -21.57 -15.55
C LEU A 302 15.77 -21.94 -16.10
N ASP A 303 15.01 -20.94 -16.53
CA ASP A 303 13.79 -21.12 -17.30
C ASP A 303 14.00 -20.56 -18.72
N ALA A 304 14.42 -21.44 -19.64
CA ALA A 304 14.78 -21.08 -21.01
C ALA A 304 13.58 -20.67 -21.86
N THR A 305 12.36 -20.96 -21.41
CA THR A 305 11.10 -20.64 -22.08
C THR A 305 10.16 -19.87 -21.15
N CYS A 306 10.73 -18.98 -20.34
CA CYS A 306 10.02 -18.41 -19.19
C CYS A 306 8.74 -17.66 -19.51
N GLY A 307 8.53 -17.22 -20.76
CA GLY A 307 7.32 -16.51 -21.15
C GLY A 307 7.03 -15.36 -20.18
N PHE A 308 5.89 -15.40 -19.50
CA PHE A 308 5.49 -14.42 -18.47
C PHE A 308 6.19 -14.60 -17.10
N ARG A 309 7.30 -15.35 -17.04
CA ARG A 309 8.16 -15.63 -15.87
C ARG A 309 7.45 -16.32 -14.69
N VAL A 310 6.45 -17.16 -14.96
CA VAL A 310 5.63 -17.80 -13.91
C VAL A 310 6.47 -18.63 -12.93
N ILE A 311 7.41 -19.44 -13.42
CA ILE A 311 8.25 -20.32 -12.56
C ILE A 311 9.19 -19.50 -11.67
N ILE A 312 9.84 -18.47 -12.24
CA ILE A 312 10.78 -17.62 -11.50
C ILE A 312 10.05 -16.79 -10.44
N VAL A 313 8.85 -16.29 -10.74
CA VAL A 313 8.02 -15.54 -9.77
C VAL A 313 7.57 -16.46 -8.63
N ILE A 314 7.16 -17.69 -8.92
CA ILE A 314 6.77 -18.66 -7.89
C ILE A 314 7.95 -19.01 -6.97
N GLU A 315 9.15 -19.22 -7.52
CA GLU A 315 10.36 -19.48 -6.72
C GLU A 315 10.74 -18.28 -5.85
N ALA A 316 10.80 -17.07 -6.42
CA ALA A 316 11.05 -15.85 -5.66
C ALA A 316 10.05 -15.66 -4.52
N ASN A 317 8.79 -16.06 -4.73
CA ASN A 317 7.76 -15.99 -3.69
C ASN A 317 7.93 -17.08 -2.62
N SER A 318 8.21 -18.34 -3.00
CA SER A 318 8.52 -19.43 -2.06
C SER A 318 9.77 -19.14 -1.22
N TYR A 319 10.78 -18.51 -1.82
CA TYR A 319 12.02 -18.10 -1.14
C TYR A 319 11.75 -17.21 0.06
N VAL A 320 10.85 -16.24 -0.07
CA VAL A 320 10.63 -15.32 1.04
C VAL A 320 9.71 -15.87 2.13
N ASN A 321 8.81 -16.80 1.79
CA ASN A 321 8.11 -17.62 2.78
C ASN A 321 9.10 -18.42 3.67
N ILE A 322 10.17 -18.97 3.09
CA ILE A 322 11.22 -19.69 3.83
C ILE A 322 12.09 -18.73 4.67
N LYS A 323 12.37 -17.52 4.18
CA LYS A 323 13.12 -16.50 4.93
C LYS A 323 12.32 -15.88 6.08
N SER A 324 11.05 -15.54 5.86
CA SER A 324 10.16 -14.93 6.87
C SER A 324 10.00 -15.86 8.07
N SER A 325 9.77 -17.15 7.84
CA SER A 325 9.63 -18.15 8.91
C SER A 325 10.93 -18.45 9.67
N ARG A 326 12.12 -18.27 9.06
CA ARG A 326 13.42 -18.58 9.68
C ARG A 326 14.15 -17.37 10.30
N LEU A 327 13.82 -16.14 9.93
CA LEU A 327 14.59 -14.93 10.29
C LEU A 327 13.80 -13.90 11.14
N LEU A 328 12.60 -14.23 11.63
CA LEU A 328 11.88 -13.43 12.63
C LEU A 328 12.73 -12.98 13.85
N PRO A 329 13.80 -13.70 14.28
CA PRO A 329 14.71 -13.20 15.32
C PRO A 329 15.89 -12.34 14.81
N LYS A 330 16.17 -12.27 13.50
CA LYS A 330 17.45 -11.75 12.95
C LYS A 330 17.36 -10.60 11.95
N PHE A 331 16.19 -10.19 11.47
CA PHE A 331 16.03 -9.01 10.59
C PHE A 331 16.02 -7.66 11.35
N LYS A 332 16.89 -7.50 12.35
CA LYS A 332 17.41 -6.17 12.65
C LYS A 332 18.54 -5.91 11.65
N THR A 333 18.51 -4.75 10.99
CA THR A 333 19.56 -4.21 10.10
C THR A 333 19.81 -4.93 8.76
N GLN A 334 19.07 -4.57 7.70
CA GLN A 334 19.62 -4.15 6.39
C GLN A 334 18.51 -3.82 5.38
N LYS A 335 18.51 -2.56 4.89
CA LYS A 335 17.70 -2.07 3.77
C LYS A 335 18.05 -2.85 2.50
N ILE A 336 17.07 -3.49 1.86
CA ILE A 336 17.19 -3.99 0.48
C ILE A 336 16.58 -2.93 -0.42
N ASN A 337 17.47 -2.12 -1.00
CA ASN A 337 17.17 -1.28 -2.15
C ASN A 337 17.11 -2.16 -3.41
N SER A 338 16.35 -1.69 -4.39
CA SER A 338 16.22 -2.18 -5.78
C SER A 338 15.32 -3.41 -5.97
N TRP A 339 14.12 -3.17 -6.49
CA TRP A 339 13.46 -4.12 -7.38
C TRP A 339 13.27 -3.50 -8.77
N CYS A 340 13.83 -4.24 -9.72
CA CYS A 340 14.09 -3.94 -11.11
C CYS A 340 12.82 -3.74 -11.92
N ALA A 341 12.74 -2.60 -12.59
CA ALA A 341 11.93 -2.44 -13.79
C ALA A 341 12.71 -2.95 -15.01
N ALA A 342 12.06 -3.71 -15.88
CA ALA A 342 12.47 -3.96 -17.27
C ALA A 342 11.23 -3.90 -18.18
#